data_AF-A0A920BHD1-F1
#
_entry.id   AF-A0A920BHD1-F1
#
_cell.length_a   1.000
_cell.length_b   1.000
_cell.length_c   1.000
_cell.angle_alpha   90.00
_cell.angle_beta   90.00
_cell.angle_gamma   90.00
#
_symmetry.space_group_name_H-M   'P 1'
#
loop_
_entity.id
_entity.type
_entity.pdbx_description
1 polymer ?
#
loop_
_entity_poly.entity_id
_entity_poly.type
_entity_poly.pdbx_seq_one_letter_code
_entity_poly.pdbx_strand_id
1 'polypeptide(L)'
;MTIDRALQSQVELELSKTIQEAQTKGGIVIIQKPSTGEILAMASMVTTETGEIVSTSHNRAVTFSYEPASVLKAMTFASVINEGLGVGTSKRDIPDTVYLNGRTMKANGNRDLQR
;
A
#
# COMPACT_ATOMS: atom_id res chain seq x y z
N MET A 1 -25.99 0.79 -5.52
CA MET A 1 -24.77 1.08 -4.73
C MET A 1 -24.40 -0.16 -3.94
N THR A 2 -23.15 -0.61 -4.00
CA THR A 2 -22.62 -1.81 -3.32
C THR A 2 -21.99 -1.54 -1.94
N ILE A 3 -21.98 -0.27 -1.51
CA ILE A 3 -21.40 0.13 -0.23
C ILE A 3 -22.25 -0.39 0.92
N ASP A 4 -21.61 -1.12 1.83
CA ASP A 4 -22.16 -1.49 3.12
C ASP A 4 -21.97 -0.31 4.10
N ARG A 5 -23.07 0.24 4.59
CA ARG A 5 -23.05 1.42 5.48
C ARG A 5 -22.39 1.13 6.83
N ALA A 6 -22.59 -0.07 7.37
CA ALA A 6 -22.00 -0.44 8.65
C ALA A 6 -20.48 -0.58 8.49
N LEU A 7 -20.03 -1.22 7.39
CA LEU A 7 -18.61 -1.34 7.08
C LEU A 7 -17.98 0.02 6.79
N GLN A 8 -18.64 0.87 6.01
CA GLN A 8 -18.16 2.23 5.71
C GLN A 8 -17.90 3.03 6.99
N SER A 9 -18.89 3.08 7.91
CA SER A 9 -18.73 3.80 9.17
C SER A 9 -17.62 3.23 10.05
N GLN A 10 -17.46 1.91 10.09
CA GLN A 10 -16.35 1.29 10.82
C GLN A 10 -14.99 1.64 10.22
N VAL A 11 -14.86 1.59 8.90
CA VAL A 11 -13.62 1.95 8.20
C VAL A 11 -13.25 3.41 8.43
N GLU A 12 -14.21 4.32 8.38
CA GLU A 12 -13.99 5.73 8.67
C GLU A 12 -13.53 5.97 10.11
N LEU A 13 -14.13 5.29 11.09
CA LEU A 13 -13.74 5.36 12.49
C LEU A 13 -12.29 4.90 12.69
N GLU A 14 -11.94 3.70 12.19
CA GLU A 14 -10.60 3.13 12.33
C GLU A 14 -9.54 3.92 11.56
N LEU A 15 -9.90 4.44 10.37
CA LEU A 15 -9.00 5.30 9.60
C LEU A 15 -8.71 6.60 10.36
N SER A 16 -9.72 7.23 10.97
CA SER A 16 -9.53 8.44 11.77
C SER A 16 -8.60 8.19 12.96
N LYS A 17 -8.85 7.10 13.71
CA LYS A 17 -7.99 6.69 14.82
C LYS A 17 -6.55 6.42 14.38
N THR A 18 -6.38 5.69 13.27
CA THR A 18 -5.05 5.39 12.71
C THR A 18 -4.31 6.66 12.29
N ILE A 19 -5.01 7.63 11.69
CA ILE A 19 -4.43 8.91 11.30
C ILE A 19 -3.93 9.67 12.53
N GLN A 20 -4.72 9.67 13.60
CA GLN A 20 -4.37 10.30 14.87
C GLN A 20 -3.15 9.64 15.52
N GLU A 21 -3.15 8.30 15.62
CA GLU A 21 -2.05 7.53 16.23
C GLU A 21 -0.75 7.64 15.43
N ALA A 22 -0.83 7.59 14.09
CA ALA A 22 0.32 7.68 13.21
C ALA A 22 0.78 9.12 12.93
N GLN A 23 0.05 10.13 13.41
CA GLN A 23 0.31 11.56 13.18
C GLN A 23 0.54 11.89 11.68
N THR A 24 -0.25 11.26 10.80
CA THR A 24 -0.12 11.42 9.34
C THR A 24 -1.01 12.55 8.82
N LYS A 25 -0.73 13.00 7.60
CA LYS A 25 -1.52 14.03 6.88
C LYS A 25 -2.87 13.52 6.38
N GLY A 26 -3.11 12.22 6.48
CA GLY A 26 -4.34 11.57 6.04
C GLY A 26 -4.12 10.11 5.64
N GLY A 27 -5.17 9.52 5.08
CA GLY A 27 -5.16 8.15 4.63
C GLY A 27 -6.32 7.81 3.71
N ILE A 28 -6.21 6.66 3.06
CA ILE A 28 -7.17 6.12 2.10
C ILE A 28 -7.32 4.62 2.40
N VAL A 29 -8.56 4.14 2.42
CA VAL A 29 -8.87 2.71 2.56
C VAL A 29 -9.91 2.32 1.51
N ILE A 30 -9.67 1.21 0.82
CA ILE A 30 -10.61 0.58 -0.11
C ILE A 30 -10.79 -0.86 0.32
N ILE A 31 -12.04 -1.30 0.53
CA ILE A 31 -12.38 -2.70 0.75
C ILE A 31 -13.13 -3.20 -0.49
N GLN A 32 -12.57 -4.24 -1.11
CA GLN A 32 -13.10 -4.85 -2.32
C GLN A 32 -13.32 -6.34 -2.11
N LYS A 33 -14.39 -6.88 -2.71
CA LYS A 33 -14.59 -8.32 -2.85
C LYS A 33 -13.81 -8.85 -4.07
N PRO A 34 -12.73 -9.64 -3.90
CA PRO A 34 -11.82 -9.96 -5.01
C PRO A 34 -12.46 -10.73 -6.16
N SER A 35 -13.44 -11.60 -5.87
CA SER A 35 -14.09 -12.45 -6.87
C SER A 35 -15.04 -11.68 -7.82
N THR A 36 -15.47 -10.48 -7.45
CA THR A 36 -16.49 -9.71 -8.19
C THR A 36 -16.03 -8.30 -8.52
N GLY A 37 -15.01 -7.79 -7.82
CA GLY A 37 -14.59 -6.41 -7.91
C GLY A 37 -15.49 -5.42 -7.16
N GLU A 38 -16.57 -5.88 -6.52
CA GLU A 38 -17.50 -5.01 -5.77
C GLU A 38 -16.75 -4.25 -4.66
N ILE A 39 -16.92 -2.93 -4.65
CA ILE A 39 -16.41 -2.08 -3.57
C ILE A 39 -17.44 -2.07 -2.44
N LEU A 40 -17.02 -2.55 -1.27
CA LEU A 40 -17.85 -2.68 -0.08
C LEU A 40 -17.73 -1.44 0.83
N ALA A 41 -16.54 -0.84 0.88
CA ALA A 41 -16.29 0.42 1.57
C ALA A 41 -15.13 1.18 0.91
N MET A 42 -15.19 2.50 0.95
CA MET A 42 -14.15 3.38 0.42
C MET A 42 -14.11 4.65 1.25
N ALA A 43 -13.06 4.82 2.04
CA ALA A 43 -12.88 5.98 2.90
C ALA A 43 -11.61 6.74 2.53
N SER A 44 -11.68 8.06 2.56
CA SER A 44 -10.51 8.90 2.48
C SER A 44 -10.65 10.06 3.45
N MET A 45 -9.61 10.30 4.24
CA MET A 45 -9.58 11.32 5.28
C MET A 45 -8.26 12.08 5.25
N VAL A 46 -8.31 13.33 5.66
CA VAL A 46 -7.15 14.23 5.76
C VAL A 46 -7.13 14.93 7.10
N THR A 47 -5.93 15.23 7.58
CA THR A 47 -5.71 16.11 8.71
C THR A 47 -5.63 17.54 8.19
N THR A 48 -6.53 18.41 8.61
CA THR A 48 -6.54 19.84 8.23
C THR A 48 -5.39 20.59 8.89
N GLU A 49 -5.18 21.84 8.48
CA GLU A 49 -4.21 22.74 9.13
C GLU A 49 -4.56 23.02 10.60
N THR A 50 -5.85 22.93 10.96
CA THR A 50 -6.34 23.06 12.35
C THR A 50 -6.17 21.77 13.17
N GLY A 51 -5.67 20.69 12.57
CA GLY A 51 -5.50 19.38 13.22
C GLY A 51 -6.75 18.51 13.25
N GLU A 52 -7.83 18.93 12.61
CA GLU A 52 -9.08 18.16 12.53
C GLU A 52 -8.96 17.06 11.47
N ILE A 53 -9.48 15.87 11.77
CA ILE A 53 -9.54 14.77 10.82
C ILE A 53 -10.90 14.79 10.14
N VAL A 54 -10.92 15.07 8.85
CA VAL A 54 -12.15 15.22 8.07
C VAL A 54 -12.15 14.28 6.87
N SER A 55 -13.34 13.80 6.50
CA SER A 55 -13.54 13.13 5.23
C SER A 55 -13.30 14.11 4.10
N THR A 56 -12.56 13.69 3.07
CA THR A 56 -12.25 14.58 1.95
C THR A 56 -13.44 14.73 1.01
N SER A 57 -13.66 15.95 0.52
CA SER A 57 -14.66 16.26 -0.50
C SER A 57 -14.34 15.64 -1.88
N HIS A 58 -13.08 15.30 -2.11
CA HIS A 58 -12.62 14.65 -3.32
C HIS A 58 -12.34 13.19 -2.99
N ASN A 59 -12.90 12.25 -3.74
CA ASN A 59 -12.60 10.84 -3.51
C ASN A 59 -11.14 10.51 -3.91
N ARG A 60 -10.19 10.77 -2.99
CA ARG A 60 -8.76 10.58 -3.22
C ARG A 60 -8.40 9.13 -3.53
N ALA A 61 -9.25 8.17 -3.16
CA ALA A 61 -9.07 6.77 -3.50
C ALA A 61 -9.01 6.53 -5.01
N VAL A 62 -9.60 7.41 -5.82
CA VAL A 62 -9.60 7.32 -7.29
C VAL A 62 -8.91 8.49 -7.99
N THR A 63 -8.66 9.61 -7.30
CA THR A 63 -8.03 10.80 -7.90
C THR A 63 -6.56 10.99 -7.54
N PHE A 64 -6.08 10.33 -6.49
CA PHE A 64 -4.70 10.49 -6.04
C PHE A 64 -3.79 9.40 -6.62
N SER A 65 -2.72 9.83 -7.28
CA SER A 65 -1.67 8.95 -7.80
C SER A 65 -0.43 9.04 -6.93
N TYR A 66 0.22 7.90 -6.67
CA TYR A 66 1.49 7.80 -5.97
C TYR A 66 2.32 6.67 -6.57
N GLU A 67 3.64 6.70 -6.37
CA GLU A 67 4.50 5.59 -6.78
C GLU A 67 4.29 4.38 -5.85
N PRO A 68 3.78 3.25 -6.34
CA PRO A 68 3.64 2.06 -5.53
C PRO A 68 5.04 1.49 -5.29
N ALA A 69 5.49 1.56 -4.05
CA ALA A 69 6.79 1.04 -3.64
C ALA A 69 6.79 -0.50 -3.61
N SER A 70 7.29 -1.13 -2.54
CA SER A 70 7.41 -2.59 -2.46
C SER A 70 6.09 -3.36 -2.65
N VAL A 71 4.92 -2.72 -2.54
CA VAL A 71 3.62 -3.34 -2.86
C VAL A 71 3.52 -3.79 -4.32
N LEU A 72 4.23 -3.13 -5.25
CA LEU A 72 4.25 -3.50 -6.66
C LEU A 72 4.96 -4.84 -6.93
N LYS A 73 5.82 -5.30 -6.01
CA LYS A 73 6.59 -6.55 -6.18
C LYS A 73 5.71 -7.78 -6.39
N ALA A 74 4.47 -7.77 -5.90
CA ALA A 74 3.51 -8.84 -6.16
C ALA A 74 3.33 -9.10 -7.67
N MET A 75 3.27 -8.04 -8.48
CA MET A 75 3.17 -8.14 -9.93
C MET A 75 4.45 -8.73 -10.54
N THR A 76 5.62 -8.29 -10.09
CA THR A 76 6.91 -8.83 -10.55
C THR A 76 7.05 -10.32 -10.26
N PHE A 77 6.67 -10.76 -9.05
CA PHE A 77 6.69 -12.18 -8.71
C PHE A 77 5.66 -12.99 -9.49
N ALA A 78 4.47 -12.44 -9.74
CA ALA A 78 3.48 -13.07 -10.60
C ALA A 78 4.03 -13.30 -12.01
N SER A 79 4.75 -12.32 -12.59
CA SER A 79 5.43 -12.50 -13.88
C SER A 79 6.49 -13.61 -13.83
N VAL A 80 7.33 -13.67 -12.79
CA VAL A 80 8.35 -14.71 -12.64
C VAL A 80 7.73 -16.11 -12.59
N ILE A 81 6.63 -16.27 -11.87
CA ILE A 81 5.91 -17.55 -11.78
C ILE A 81 5.24 -17.88 -13.12
N ASN A 82 4.60 -16.89 -13.77
CA ASN A 82 3.95 -17.06 -15.07
C ASN A 82 4.92 -17.50 -16.17
N GLU A 83 6.13 -16.94 -16.20
CA GLU A 83 7.20 -17.32 -17.13
C GLU A 83 7.91 -18.64 -16.75
N GLY A 84 7.51 -19.29 -15.65
CA GLY A 84 8.14 -20.52 -15.17
C GLY A 84 9.57 -20.35 -14.67
N LEU A 85 10.00 -19.12 -14.39
CA LEU A 85 11.36 -18.78 -13.96
C LEU A 85 11.60 -19.01 -12.47
N GLY A 86 10.54 -19.34 -11.71
CA GLY A 86 10.60 -19.68 -10.30
C GLY A 86 9.23 -20.03 -9.73
N VAL A 87 9.25 -20.63 -8.55
CA VAL A 87 8.07 -20.99 -7.74
C VAL A 87 8.26 -20.49 -6.31
N GLY A 88 7.23 -20.56 -5.47
CA GLY A 88 7.30 -20.08 -4.08
C GLY A 88 8.39 -20.73 -3.21
N THR A 89 8.91 -21.88 -3.63
CA THR A 89 9.99 -22.61 -2.94
C THR A 89 11.38 -22.43 -3.58
N SER A 90 11.47 -21.67 -4.69
CA SER A 90 12.75 -21.41 -5.35
C SER A 90 13.68 -20.59 -4.44
N LYS A 91 14.95 -21.02 -4.38
CA LYS A 91 16.01 -20.31 -3.64
C LYS A 91 16.90 -19.55 -4.60
N ARG A 92 17.35 -18.37 -4.17
CA ARG A 92 18.33 -17.54 -4.87
C ARG A 92 19.21 -16.84 -3.84
N ASP A 93 20.51 -16.84 -4.10
CA ASP A 93 21.45 -16.01 -3.35
C ASP A 93 21.35 -14.57 -3.88
N ILE A 94 21.00 -13.63 -3.01
CA ILE A 94 20.79 -12.22 -3.36
C ILE A 94 21.76 -11.37 -2.54
N PRO A 95 22.71 -10.66 -3.18
CA PRO A 95 23.61 -9.77 -2.46
C PRO A 95 22.87 -8.51 -2.00
N ASP A 96 23.35 -7.87 -0.93
CA ASP A 96 22.75 -6.64 -0.37
C ASP A 96 22.77 -5.45 -1.34
N THR A 97 23.69 -5.46 -2.29
CA THR A 97 23.84 -4.43 -3.31
C THR A 97 24.01 -5.06 -4.68
N VAL A 98 23.28 -4.54 -5.66
CA VAL A 98 23.36 -4.97 -7.06
C VAL A 98 23.62 -3.75 -7.94
N TYR A 99 24.56 -3.85 -8.87
CA TYR A 99 24.79 -2.83 -9.89
C TYR A 99 24.11 -3.26 -11.20
N LEU A 100 23.12 -2.50 -11.65
CA LEU A 100 22.35 -2.78 -12.86
C LEU A 100 22.24 -1.52 -13.71
N ASN A 101 22.59 -1.62 -14.99
CA ASN A 101 22.47 -0.52 -15.96
C ASN A 101 23.04 0.83 -15.48
N GLY A 102 24.23 0.79 -14.86
CA GLY A 102 24.89 1.98 -14.32
C GLY A 102 24.28 2.57 -13.04
N ARG A 103 23.31 1.87 -12.42
CA ARG A 103 22.69 2.27 -11.14
C ARG A 103 22.96 1.24 -10.05
N THR A 104 23.12 1.72 -8.83
CA THR A 104 23.28 0.89 -7.63
C THR A 104 21.93 0.71 -6.96
N MET A 105 21.52 -0.53 -6.75
CA MET A 105 20.35 -0.90 -5.96
C MET A 105 20.80 -1.53 -4.64
N LYS A 106 20.25 -1.05 -3.52
CA LYS A 106 20.58 -1.55 -2.17
C LYS A 106 19.33 -2.06 -1.44
N ALA A 107 19.44 -3.23 -0.81
CA ALA A 107 18.38 -3.76 0.05
C ALA A 107 18.26 -2.96 1.35
N ASN A 108 17.04 -2.77 1.85
CA ASN A 108 16.77 -2.01 3.09
C ASN A 108 17.03 -2.82 4.38
N GLY A 109 17.88 -3.86 4.33
CA GLY A 109 17.99 -4.89 5.37
C GLY A 109 19.30 -4.95 6.14
N ASN A 110 20.35 -4.23 5.73
CA ASN A 110 21.66 -4.36 6.39
C ASN A 110 22.19 -2.99 6.85
N ARG A 111 21.94 -2.68 8.13
CA ARG A 111 22.52 -1.53 8.86
C ARG A 111 23.57 -1.91 9.90
N ASP A 112 23.81 -3.20 10.16
CA ASP A 112 24.69 -3.63 11.26
C ASP A 112 25.59 -4.83 10.88
N LEU A 113 26.59 -4.64 10.03
CA LEU A 113 27.77 -5.56 9.93
C LEU A 113 29.04 -4.80 9.48
N GLN A 114 29.26 -3.59 10.01
CA GLN A 114 30.54 -2.90 9.97
C GLN A 114 30.95 -2.55 11.41
N ARG A 115 31.43 -3.57 12.13
CA ARG A 115 32.37 -3.41 13.25
C ARG A 115 33.48 -4.42 13.05
#